data_AF-A0A955PXV9-F1
#
_entry.id   AF-A0A955PXV9-F1
#
_cell.length_a   1.000
_cell.length_b   1.000
_cell.length_c   1.000
_cell.angle_alpha   90.00
_cell.angle_beta   90.00
_cell.angle_gamma   90.00
#
_symmetry.space_group_name_H-M   'P 1'
#
loop_
_entity.id
_entity.type
_entity.pdbx_description
1 polymer ?
#
loop_
_entity_poly.entity_id
_entity_poly.type
_entity_poly.pdbx_seq_one_letter_code
_entity_poly.pdbx_strand_id
1 'polypeptide(L)'
;MLLNSQWFLHFAESRLTESLGQQVTIGALKVDPGRISRLRVEKLWVANPSWAADPYLASVDVVEVEIDLMNILRGDLLITDLQATAPVVHLERSGHGKSNWAQTNNGNSFTDNPQNDRQQNNATFDWPRINSVTVKGGRMTYLDPRKDIFLALSFYAGRREAGMVQGGVMANGGGH
;
A
#
# COMPACT_ATOMS: atom_id res chain seq x y z
N MET A 1 -5.02 3.81 28.34
CA MET A 1 -3.62 4.28 28.41
C MET A 1 -3.23 4.73 27.01
N LEU A 2 -3.06 6.04 26.79
CA LEU A 2 -2.59 6.61 25.53
C LEU A 2 -1.06 6.48 25.50
N LEU A 3 -0.55 5.32 25.09
CA LEU A 3 0.88 5.11 24.89
C LEU A 3 1.33 5.90 23.65
N ASN A 4 1.62 7.18 23.86
CA ASN A 4 2.37 8.12 23.01
C ASN A 4 2.46 7.73 21.51
N SER A 5 1.34 7.78 20.78
CA SER A 5 1.28 7.43 19.35
C SER A 5 2.12 8.33 18.45
N GLN A 6 2.56 9.50 18.96
CA GLN A 6 3.27 10.51 18.18
C GLN A 6 4.67 10.08 17.75
N TRP A 7 5.43 9.38 18.61
CA TRP A 7 6.78 8.93 18.23
C TRP A 7 6.73 7.83 17.15
N PHE A 8 5.74 6.94 17.22
CA PHE A 8 5.57 5.87 16.25
C PHE A 8 5.07 6.41 14.91
N LEU A 9 4.17 7.40 14.93
CA LEU A 9 3.74 8.12 13.73
C LEU A 9 4.91 8.68 12.96
N HIS A 10 5.77 9.45 13.63
CA HIS A 10 6.96 10.07 13.01
C HIS A 10 7.93 9.02 12.48
N PHE A 11 8.10 7.91 13.20
CA PHE A 11 8.91 6.78 12.72
C PHE A 11 8.31 6.14 11.47
N ALA A 12 7.00 5.86 11.47
CA ALA A 12 6.31 5.26 10.34
C ALA A 12 6.33 6.16 9.10
N GLU A 13 6.06 7.46 9.25
CA GLU A 13 6.18 8.45 8.17
C GLU A 13 7.59 8.46 7.57
N SER A 14 8.62 8.47 8.43
CA SER A 14 10.02 8.49 8.00
C SER A 14 10.38 7.22 7.22
N ARG A 15 10.01 6.04 7.74
CA ARG A 15 10.27 4.75 7.08
C ARG A 15 9.53 4.59 5.76
N LEU A 16 8.26 5.01 5.71
CA LEU A 16 7.49 4.97 4.47
C LEU A 16 8.03 5.99 3.46
N THR A 17 8.49 7.15 3.91
CA THR A 17 9.12 8.15 3.04
C THR A 17 10.43 7.63 2.45
N GLU A 18 11.28 7.00 3.26
CA GLU A 18 12.50 6.34 2.80
C GLU A 18 12.19 5.22 1.80
N SER A 19 11.22 4.36 2.11
CA SER A 19 10.89 3.19 1.29
C SER A 19 10.18 3.52 -0.02
N LEU A 20 9.28 4.52 -0.02
CA LEU A 20 8.56 4.95 -1.22
C LEU A 20 9.35 6.00 -2.01
N GLY A 21 10.38 6.58 -1.40
CA GLY A 21 11.16 7.71 -1.93
C GLY A 21 10.32 8.96 -2.20
N GLN A 22 9.14 9.05 -1.57
CA GLN A 22 8.17 10.14 -1.68
C GLN A 22 7.69 10.50 -0.28
N GLN A 23 7.39 11.78 -0.04
CA GLN A 23 6.92 12.21 1.27
C GLN A 23 5.60 11.54 1.62
N VAL A 24 5.58 10.87 2.77
CA VAL A 24 4.37 10.25 3.32
C VAL A 24 3.91 11.05 4.53
N THR A 25 2.61 11.31 4.58
CA THR A 25 1.97 11.99 5.71
C THR A 25 0.87 11.13 6.29
N ILE A 26 0.86 10.98 7.61
CA ILE A 26 -0.12 10.21 8.35
C ILE A 26 -0.87 11.14 9.30
N GLY A 27 -2.20 11.23 9.15
CA GLY A 27 -3.03 12.07 10.00
C GLY A 27 -3.12 11.55 11.44
N ALA A 28 -3.41 10.26 11.61
CA ALA A 28 -3.44 9.64 12.93
C ALA A 28 -3.11 8.15 12.88
N LEU A 29 -2.61 7.64 14.00
CA LEU A 29 -2.40 6.21 14.21
C LEU A 29 -2.95 5.82 15.56
N LYS A 30 -3.74 4.75 15.55
CA LYS A 30 -4.22 4.05 16.73
C LYS A 30 -3.62 2.66 16.71
N VAL A 31 -3.15 2.23 17.88
CA VAL A 31 -2.62 0.88 18.09
C VAL A 31 -3.41 0.28 19.23
N ASP A 32 -4.08 -0.84 18.94
CA ASP A 32 -4.74 -1.66 19.94
C ASP A 32 -3.85 -2.88 20.19
N PRO A 33 -3.02 -2.84 21.26
CA PRO A 33 -2.08 -3.92 21.55
C PRO A 33 -2.83 -5.16 22.02
N GLY A 34 -2.43 -6.30 21.46
CA GLY A 34 -2.95 -7.62 21.80
C GLY A 34 -2.13 -8.71 21.13
N ARG A 35 -2.49 -9.99 21.32
CA ARG A 35 -1.81 -11.10 20.62
C ARG A 35 -1.88 -10.89 19.10
N ILE A 36 -3.09 -10.62 18.61
CA ILE A 36 -3.30 -9.98 17.31
C ILE A 36 -3.39 -8.49 17.61
N SER A 37 -2.36 -7.75 17.23
CA SER A 37 -2.34 -6.31 17.39
C SER A 37 -2.94 -5.64 16.17
N ARG A 38 -3.88 -4.73 16.42
CA ARG A 38 -4.53 -3.95 15.36
C ARG A 38 -3.88 -2.59 15.27
N LEU A 39 -3.39 -2.24 14.09
CA LEU A 39 -2.90 -0.92 13.74
C LEU A 39 -3.91 -0.26 12.82
N ARG A 40 -4.40 0.91 13.19
CA ARG A 40 -5.32 1.70 12.39
C ARG A 40 -4.67 3.04 12.07
N VAL A 41 -4.35 3.23 10.81
CA VAL A 41 -3.83 4.47 10.24
C VAL A 41 -4.99 5.21 9.61
N GLU A 42 -5.19 6.46 10.01
CA GLU A 42 -6.22 7.34 9.45
C GLU A 42 -5.56 8.45 8.65
N LYS A 43 -6.11 8.70 7.46
CA LYS A 43 -5.69 9.72 6.51
C LYS A 43 -4.20 9.61 6.15
N LEU A 44 -3.89 8.62 5.32
CA LEU A 44 -2.55 8.43 4.78
C LEU A 44 -2.48 9.06 3.39
N TRP A 45 -1.46 9.88 3.15
CA TRP A 45 -1.19 10.49 1.85
C TRP A 45 0.26 10.26 1.44
N VAL A 46 0.46 9.96 0.16
CA VAL A 46 1.77 9.83 -0.49
C VAL A 46 1.86 10.95 -1.50
N ALA A 47 2.82 11.85 -1.30
CA ALA A 47 3.03 13.00 -2.17
C ALA A 47 3.47 12.57 -3.56
N ASN A 48 2.97 13.26 -4.58
CA ASN A 48 3.43 13.09 -5.94
C ASN A 48 4.72 13.92 -6.17
N PRO A 49 5.55 13.57 -7.17
CA PRO A 49 6.63 14.44 -7.60
C PRO A 49 6.08 15.77 -8.13
N SER A 50 6.87 16.85 -8.06
CA SER A 50 6.44 18.20 -8.46
C SER A 50 6.00 18.37 -9.92
N TRP A 51 6.29 17.39 -10.79
CA TRP A 51 5.91 17.40 -12.19
C TRP A 51 4.53 16.77 -12.46
N ALA A 52 3.99 16.02 -11.51
CA ALA A 52 2.70 15.35 -11.65
C ALA A 52 1.56 16.36 -11.55
N ALA A 53 0.43 16.08 -12.21
CA ALA A 53 -0.74 16.95 -12.20
C ALA A 53 -1.48 16.89 -10.86
N ASP A 54 -1.62 15.69 -10.30
CA ASP A 54 -2.21 15.52 -8.97
C ASP A 54 -1.14 15.73 -7.87
N PRO A 55 -1.47 16.42 -6.77
CA PRO A 55 -0.51 16.65 -5.67
C PRO A 55 -0.16 15.37 -4.89
N TYR A 56 -0.97 14.31 -5.02
CA TYR A 56 -0.79 13.04 -4.31
C TYR A 56 -0.77 11.85 -5.28
N LEU A 57 0.22 10.99 -5.14
CA LEU A 57 0.29 9.69 -5.84
C LEU A 57 -0.76 8.72 -5.29
N ALA A 58 -0.91 8.70 -3.97
CA ALA A 58 -1.89 7.85 -3.32
C ALA A 58 -2.47 8.53 -2.08
N SER A 59 -3.72 8.24 -1.79
CA SER A 59 -4.37 8.60 -0.53
C SER A 59 -5.31 7.50 -0.09
N VAL A 60 -5.53 7.39 1.21
CA VAL A 60 -6.48 6.42 1.77
C VAL A 60 -7.01 6.95 3.09
N ASP A 61 -8.33 6.86 3.27
CA ASP A 61 -9.00 7.40 4.45
C ASP A 61 -8.62 6.61 5.69
N VAL A 62 -8.60 5.28 5.57
CA VAL A 62 -8.27 4.38 6.67
C VAL A 62 -7.57 3.14 6.13
N VAL A 63 -6.43 2.80 6.74
CA VAL A 63 -5.80 1.50 6.62
C VAL A 63 -5.82 0.80 7.98
N GLU A 64 -6.36 -0.40 8.03
CA GLU A 64 -6.31 -1.27 9.20
C GLU A 64 -5.47 -2.50 8.88
N VAL A 65 -4.52 -2.79 9.75
CA VAL A 65 -3.63 -3.94 9.64
C VAL A 65 -3.71 -4.72 10.94
N GLU A 66 -4.00 -6.01 10.85
CA GLU A 66 -3.97 -6.93 11.98
C GLU A 66 -2.75 -7.84 11.88
N ILE A 67 -1.84 -7.74 12.85
CA ILE A 67 -0.58 -8.47 12.86
C ILE A 67 -0.51 -9.39 14.08
N ASP A 68 -0.10 -10.64 13.89
CA ASP A 68 0.14 -11.57 14.99
C ASP A 68 1.53 -11.35 15.60
N LEU A 69 1.58 -10.70 16.77
CA LEU A 69 2.83 -10.41 17.46
C LEU A 69 3.58 -11.67 17.88
N MET A 70 2.87 -12.78 18.15
CA MET A 70 3.54 -14.02 18.56
C MET A 70 4.29 -14.68 17.41
N ASN A 71 3.79 -14.54 16.18
CA ASN A 71 4.50 -15.01 14.99
C ASN A 71 5.71 -14.12 14.71
N ILE A 72 5.60 -12.79 14.90
CA ILE A 72 6.75 -11.87 14.75
C ILE A 72 7.90 -12.28 15.68
N LEU A 73 7.59 -12.62 16.94
CA LEU A 73 8.62 -13.08 17.89
C LEU A 73 9.28 -14.41 17.48
N ARG A 74 8.64 -15.18 16.60
CA ARG A 74 9.20 -16.42 16.01
C ARG A 74 9.89 -16.17 14.66
N GLY A 75 9.93 -14.91 14.20
CA GLY A 75 10.53 -14.52 12.93
C GLY A 75 9.57 -14.51 11.74
N ASP A 76 8.26 -14.76 11.92
CA ASP A 76 7.26 -14.76 10.85
C ASP A 76 6.34 -13.52 10.96
N LEU A 77 6.45 -12.60 10.01
CA LEU A 77 5.57 -11.43 9.94
C LEU A 77 4.24 -11.83 9.28
N LEU A 78 3.29 -12.24 10.11
CA LEU A 78 1.94 -12.62 9.68
C LEU A 78 0.96 -11.45 9.75
N ILE A 79 0.55 -10.95 8.58
CA ILE A 79 -0.56 -10.01 8.43
C ILE A 79 -1.85 -10.82 8.25
N THR A 80 -2.62 -10.90 9.33
CA THR A 80 -3.86 -11.68 9.37
C THR A 80 -4.98 -11.02 8.57
N ASP A 81 -5.04 -9.68 8.57
CA ASP A 81 -6.02 -8.92 7.80
C ASP A 81 -5.46 -7.56 7.42
N LEU A 82 -5.72 -7.15 6.18
CA LEU A 82 -5.40 -5.82 5.66
C LEU A 82 -6.68 -5.22 5.06
N GLN A 83 -7.15 -4.12 5.63
CA GLN A 83 -8.32 -3.41 5.12
C GLN A 83 -7.94 -1.98 4.71
N ALA A 84 -8.32 -1.59 3.50
CA ALA A 84 -8.20 -0.23 3.01
C ALA A 84 -9.58 0.35 2.70
N THR A 85 -9.87 1.52 3.24
CA THR A 85 -11.13 2.23 3.02
C THR A 85 -10.90 3.44 2.13
N ALA A 86 -11.64 3.50 1.03
CA ALA A 86 -11.58 4.53 0.02
C ALA A 86 -10.16 4.86 -0.50
N PRO A 87 -9.31 3.86 -0.85
CA PRO A 87 -8.00 4.18 -1.40
C PRO A 87 -8.15 4.84 -2.77
N VAL A 88 -7.40 5.91 -3.00
CA VAL A 88 -7.30 6.62 -4.28
C VAL A 88 -5.85 6.59 -4.73
N VAL A 89 -5.60 6.16 -5.96
CA VAL A 89 -4.26 6.11 -6.56
C VAL A 89 -4.26 6.85 -7.89
N HIS A 90 -3.33 7.78 -8.05
CA HIS A 90 -3.11 8.55 -9.27
C HIS A 90 -1.80 8.09 -9.91
N LEU A 91 -1.87 7.30 -10.97
CA LEU A 91 -0.71 6.85 -11.73
C LEU A 91 -0.50 7.77 -12.93
N GLU A 92 0.62 8.47 -12.97
CA GLU A 92 0.91 9.44 -14.01
C GLU A 92 2.26 9.17 -14.66
N ARG A 93 2.30 9.33 -15.99
CA ARG A 93 3.54 9.43 -16.76
C ARG A 93 3.75 10.85 -17.24
N SER A 94 4.96 11.37 -17.06
CA SER A 94 5.34 12.67 -17.61
C SER A 94 5.52 12.60 -19.13
N GLY A 95 5.47 13.74 -19.81
CA GLY A 95 5.80 13.86 -21.23
C GLY A 95 7.23 13.38 -21.57
N HIS A 96 8.12 13.31 -20.58
CA HIS A 96 9.47 12.77 -20.72
C HIS A 96 9.57 11.26 -20.38
N GLY A 97 8.44 10.58 -20.13
CA GLY A 97 8.38 9.15 -19.82
C GLY A 97 8.70 8.77 -18.38
N LYS A 98 8.84 9.74 -17.46
CA LYS A 98 9.02 9.45 -16.02
C LYS A 98 7.68 9.01 -15.44
N SER A 99 7.66 7.95 -14.66
CA SER A 99 6.45 7.45 -14.00
C SER A 99 6.49 7.86 -12.52
N ASN A 100 5.37 8.36 -11.97
CA ASN A 100 5.36 8.82 -10.57
C ASN A 100 5.50 7.67 -9.56
N TRP A 101 5.17 6.44 -9.95
CA TRP A 101 5.34 5.22 -9.15
C TRP A 101 6.73 4.55 -9.30
N ALA A 102 7.63 5.07 -10.14
CA ALA A 102 8.92 4.42 -10.38
C ALA A 102 9.81 4.34 -9.12
N GLN A 103 9.64 5.29 -8.20
CA GLN A 103 10.40 5.38 -6.95
C GLN A 103 9.90 4.38 -5.88
N THR A 104 8.61 4.00 -5.93
CA THR A 104 7.99 2.98 -5.07
C THR A 104 8.60 1.60 -5.25
N ASN A 105 9.33 1.36 -6.36
CA ASN A 105 10.02 0.10 -6.62
C ASN A 105 11.39 -0.03 -5.93
N ASN A 106 11.91 1.00 -5.26
CA ASN A 106 13.23 0.97 -4.61
C ASN A 106 13.19 0.38 -3.19
N GLY A 107 12.51 -0.77 -3.04
CA GLY A 107 12.48 -1.46 -1.76
C GLY A 107 11.82 -2.82 -1.76
N ASN A 108 11.36 -3.37 -2.90
CA ASN A 108 10.97 -4.77 -3.05
C ASN A 108 10.56 -5.05 -4.50
N SER A 109 11.49 -5.61 -5.28
CA SER A 109 11.21 -6.14 -6.60
C SER A 109 10.15 -7.26 -6.49
N PHE A 110 8.90 -6.98 -6.84
CA PHE A 110 7.90 -8.01 -7.18
C PHE A 110 8.21 -8.63 -8.56
N THR A 111 9.49 -8.93 -8.80
CA THR A 111 9.96 -9.67 -9.96
C THR A 111 10.75 -10.84 -9.41
N ASP A 112 10.11 -12.00 -9.42
CA ASP A 112 10.80 -13.28 -9.48
C ASP A 112 11.81 -13.20 -10.63
N ASN A 113 13.09 -13.04 -10.30
CA ASN A 113 14.19 -13.07 -11.26
C ASN A 113 15.02 -14.32 -10.94
N PRO A 114 14.71 -15.47 -11.55
CA PRO A 114 15.44 -16.70 -11.28
C PRO A 114 16.73 -16.70 -12.10
N GLN A 115 17.75 -15.90 -11.73
CA GLN A 115 19.05 -16.10 -12.39
C GLN A 115 20.34 -15.62 -11.71
N ASN A 116 20.37 -15.16 -10.46
CA ASN A 116 21.65 -14.80 -9.82
C ASN A 116 21.84 -15.39 -8.41
N ASP A 117 21.65 -16.70 -8.27
CA ASP A 117 22.06 -17.46 -7.08
C ASP A 117 23.51 -17.94 -7.20
N ARG A 118 24.49 -17.04 -7.10
CA ARG A 118 25.85 -17.42 -6.66
C ARG A 118 26.47 -16.31 -5.82
N GLN A 119 26.45 -16.55 -4.50
CA GLN A 119 27.15 -15.82 -3.44
C GLN A 119 26.71 -14.37 -3.20
N GLN A 120 25.91 -14.15 -2.15
CA GLN A 120 26.39 -13.56 -0.89
C GLN A 120 25.23 -13.49 0.13
N ASN A 121 25.32 -14.28 1.21
CA ASN A 121 24.60 -14.13 2.49
C ASN A 121 23.06 -14.00 2.45
N ASN A 122 22.37 -15.14 2.58
CA ASN A 122 20.92 -15.25 2.83
C ASN A 122 20.51 -14.52 4.13
N ALA A 123 20.19 -13.24 4.04
CA ALA A 123 18.98 -12.76 4.68
C ALA A 123 17.87 -12.93 3.65
N THR A 124 17.26 -14.12 3.60
CA THR A 124 15.96 -14.27 2.94
C THR A 124 15.02 -13.31 3.66
N PHE A 125 14.73 -12.16 3.03
CA PHE A 125 13.63 -11.31 3.47
C PHE A 125 12.37 -12.14 3.26
N ASP A 126 11.93 -12.82 4.31
CA ASP A 126 10.72 -13.64 4.27
C ASP A 126 9.55 -12.70 4.04
N TRP A 127 8.88 -12.85 2.90
CA TRP A 127 7.81 -11.94 2.53
C TRP A 127 6.68 -12.07 3.55
N PRO A 128 6.12 -10.95 4.03
CA PRO A 128 5.05 -11.00 5.00
C PRO A 128 3.89 -11.82 4.44
N ARG A 129 3.43 -12.79 5.21
CA ARG A 129 2.30 -13.63 4.81
C ARG A 129 1.02 -12.83 5.05
N ILE A 130 0.28 -12.55 3.98
CA ILE A 130 -0.99 -11.82 4.04
C ILE A 130 -2.13 -12.80 3.83
N ASN A 131 -2.94 -13.01 4.87
CA ASN A 131 -4.04 -13.98 4.79
C ASN A 131 -5.26 -13.43 4.05
N SER A 132 -5.55 -12.14 4.23
CA SER A 132 -6.67 -11.50 3.53
C SER A 132 -6.47 -10.01 3.32
N VAL A 133 -7.00 -9.54 2.18
CA VAL A 133 -6.98 -8.14 1.78
C VAL A 133 -8.40 -7.73 1.41
N THR A 134 -8.86 -6.63 1.99
CA THR A 134 -10.17 -6.04 1.70
C THR A 134 -9.99 -4.59 1.30
N VAL A 135 -10.60 -4.20 0.18
CA VAL A 135 -10.67 -2.82 -0.29
C VAL A 135 -12.14 -2.39 -0.39
N LYS A 136 -12.48 -1.37 0.37
CA LYS A 136 -13.82 -0.76 0.39
C LYS A 136 -13.79 0.53 -0.44
N GLY A 137 -14.20 0.47 -1.72
CA GLY A 137 -14.41 1.66 -2.55
C GLY A 137 -13.14 2.31 -3.09
N GLY A 138 -12.27 1.53 -3.73
CA GLY A 138 -11.04 2.04 -4.33
C GLY A 138 -11.27 2.80 -5.63
N ARG A 139 -10.43 3.80 -5.91
CA ARG A 139 -10.35 4.52 -7.18
C ARG A 139 -8.92 4.56 -7.68
N MET A 140 -8.73 4.42 -8.98
CA MET A 140 -7.44 4.53 -9.63
C MET A 140 -7.59 5.34 -10.90
N THR A 141 -6.71 6.31 -11.11
CA THR A 141 -6.54 6.98 -12.40
C THR A 141 -5.20 6.62 -13.00
N TYR A 142 -5.16 6.53 -14.32
CA TYR A 142 -3.93 6.41 -15.09
C TYR A 142 -3.90 7.46 -16.20
N LEU A 143 -2.85 8.26 -16.24
CA LEU A 143 -2.64 9.31 -17.25
C LEU A 143 -1.29 9.11 -17.96
N ASP A 144 -1.33 9.04 -19.29
CA ASP A 144 -0.14 9.00 -20.14
C ASP A 144 -0.30 9.96 -21.33
N PRO A 145 0.15 11.21 -21.22
CA PRO A 145 -0.02 12.23 -22.25
C PRO A 145 0.79 11.92 -23.51
N ARG A 146 1.79 11.03 -23.45
CA ARG A 146 2.55 10.62 -24.65
C ARG A 146 1.74 9.69 -25.54
N LYS A 147 0.78 8.98 -24.96
CA LYS A 147 -0.09 8.02 -25.65
C LYS A 147 -1.53 8.52 -25.76
N ASP A 148 -1.81 9.72 -25.25
CA ASP A 148 -3.15 10.29 -25.13
C ASP A 148 -4.12 9.36 -24.39
N ILE A 149 -3.61 8.69 -23.34
CA ILE A 149 -4.38 7.73 -22.56
C ILE A 149 -4.81 8.38 -21.25
N PHE A 150 -6.10 8.32 -20.97
CA PHE A 150 -6.65 8.58 -19.65
C PHE A 150 -7.62 7.48 -19.23
N LEU A 151 -7.34 6.81 -18.12
CA LEU A 151 -8.20 5.77 -17.55
C LEU A 151 -8.63 6.16 -16.14
N ALA A 152 -9.90 5.96 -15.82
CA ALA A 152 -10.42 6.07 -14.47
C ALA A 152 -11.18 4.79 -14.11
N LEU A 153 -10.73 4.13 -13.07
CA LEU A 153 -11.24 2.85 -12.60
C LEU A 153 -11.69 2.97 -11.13
N SER A 154 -12.78 2.31 -10.78
CA SER A 154 -13.20 2.05 -9.41
C SER A 154 -13.08 0.56 -9.15
N PHE A 155 -12.53 0.17 -8.01
CA PHE A 155 -12.30 -1.22 -7.66
C PHE A 155 -12.74 -1.55 -6.24
N TYR A 156 -13.20 -2.78 -6.07
CA TYR A 156 -13.62 -3.34 -4.79
C TYR A 156 -12.97 -4.70 -4.64
N ALA A 157 -12.45 -4.98 -3.45
CA ALA A 157 -11.93 -6.30 -3.10
C ALA A 157 -12.55 -6.70 -1.77
N GLY A 158 -13.32 -7.79 -1.75
CA GLY A 158 -14.00 -8.27 -0.55
C GLY A 158 -13.58 -9.67 -0.19
N ARG A 159 -13.58 -9.99 1.10
CA ARG A 159 -13.51 -11.39 1.56
C ARG A 159 -14.74 -12.14 1.04
N ARG A 160 -14.53 -13.39 0.63
CA ARG A 160 -15.61 -14.34 0.35
C ARG A 160 -16.38 -14.60 1.65
N GLU A 161 -17.54 -13.96 1.82
CA GLU A 161 -18.50 -14.37 2.84
C GLU A 161 -19.29 -15.58 2.33
N ALA A 162 -19.39 -16.61 3.17
CA ALA A 162 -20.12 -17.84 2.84
C ALA A 162 -21.60 -17.50 2.57
N GLY A 163 -22.02 -17.59 1.30
CA GLY A 163 -23.40 -17.29 0.87
C GLY A 163 -23.51 -16.24 -0.24
N MET A 164 -22.44 -15.51 -0.57
CA MET A 164 -22.44 -14.56 -1.70
C MET A 164 -21.77 -15.15 -2.95
N VAL A 165 -22.44 -15.06 -4.11
CA VAL A 165 -21.97 -15.58 -5.41
C VAL A 165 -20.74 -14.83 -5.95
N GLN A 166 -20.38 -13.68 -5.37
CA GLN A 166 -19.29 -12.85 -5.86
C GLN A 166 -18.36 -12.38 -4.74
N GLY A 167 -17.47 -13.27 -4.30
CA GLY A 167 -16.18 -12.82 -3.76
C GLY A 167 -15.15 -12.85 -4.87
N GLY A 168 -14.68 -11.67 -5.26
CA GLY A 168 -13.73 -11.43 -6.33
C GLY A 168 -13.37 -9.95 -6.41
N VAL A 169 -12.25 -9.63 -7.04
CA VAL A 169 -11.91 -8.24 -7.37
C VAL A 169 -12.86 -7.79 -8.46
N MET A 170 -13.66 -6.76 -8.19
CA MET A 170 -14.49 -6.11 -9.20
C MET A 170 -13.85 -4.79 -9.57
N ALA A 171 -13.71 -4.54 -10.87
CA ALA A 171 -13.24 -3.27 -11.39
C ALA A 171 -14.23 -2.78 -12.45
N ASN A 172 -14.60 -1.50 -12.38
CA ASN A 172 -15.42 -0.82 -13.37
C ASN A 172 -14.76 0.52 -13.70
N GLY A 173 -14.74 0.91 -14.96
CA GLY A 173 -14.23 2.22 -15.35
C GLY A 173 -14.29 2.48 -16.84
N GLY A 174 -13.75 3.63 -17.23
CA GLY A 174 -13.74 4.12 -18.60
C GLY A 174 -12.54 5.02 -18.85
N GLY A 175 -12.40 5.43 -20.10
CA GLY A 175 -11.25 6.22 -20.54
C GLY A 175 -11.28 6.55 -22.02
N HIS A 176 -10.29 7.31 -22.45
CA HIS A 176 -9.96 7.55 -23.85
C HIS A 176 -8.50 7.19 -24.11
#